data_AF-A0A914G6R6-F1
#
_entry.id   AF-A0A914G6R6-F1
#
_cell.length_a   1.000
_cell.length_b   1.000
_cell.length_c   1.000
_cell.angle_alpha   90.00
_cell.angle_beta   90.00
_cell.angle_gamma   90.00
#
_symmetry.space_group_name_H-M   'P 1'
#
loop_
_entity.id
_entity.type
_entity.pdbx_description
1 polymer ?
#
loop_
_entity_poly.entity_id
_entity_poly.type
_entity_poly.pdbx_seq_one_letter_code
_entity_poly.pdbx_strand_id
1 'polypeptide(L)'
;MSPKSVFFLSQDDKARVPLGLPAAQKQTRVAMHVQYRISLPDHDWVVAAKHKLIPSVYASCVASADGKMGVNGPTYCAVRSGKHDHSGADSHLYDFHRLFDLEEFSTYMKDEIGELKPIVLVTVDGGPDENPRYPKTLSAWISVFVQYKPDMIIVATHAPGQSAYNAVERRMAPLSKALTGVILPYDTYGSHLNPSHKTVDEALELKNFTAAGESLAEIWNEMSIANYPVIAQFISTDAKKPVLTEWSEQWINDHVLQTQYCLQISKCTNVSCCDKPRTSVFSIL
;
A
#
# COMPACT_ATOMS: atom_id res chain seq x y z
N MET A 1 -0.41 -6.38 -27.01
CA MET A 1 0.21 -5.29 -26.20
C MET A 1 1.60 -5.72 -25.81
N SER A 2 2.59 -4.82 -25.86
CA SER A 2 3.93 -5.11 -25.35
C SER A 2 3.92 -5.10 -23.81
N PRO A 3 4.55 -6.09 -23.13
CA PRO A 3 4.69 -6.11 -21.68
C PRO A 3 5.37 -4.86 -21.10
N LYS A 4 6.16 -4.16 -21.93
CA LYS A 4 6.84 -2.92 -21.56
C LYS A 4 5.89 -1.72 -21.40
N SER A 5 4.68 -1.79 -21.95
CA SER A 5 3.71 -0.69 -21.92
C SER A 5 2.77 -0.73 -20.72
N VAL A 6 2.88 -1.76 -19.88
CA VAL A 6 1.96 -2.01 -18.75
C VAL A 6 2.71 -1.89 -17.43
N PHE A 7 2.15 -1.14 -16.49
CA PHE A 7 2.48 -1.20 -15.08
C PHE A 7 1.35 -1.93 -14.35
N PHE A 8 1.67 -2.99 -13.61
CA PHE A 8 0.70 -3.72 -12.80
C PHE A 8 1.07 -3.62 -11.33
N LEU A 9 0.11 -3.10 -10.55
CA LEU A 9 0.16 -2.91 -9.12
C LEU A 9 -0.92 -3.76 -8.45
N SER A 10 -0.57 -4.39 -7.35
CA SER A 10 -1.51 -5.06 -6.47
C SER A 10 -1.33 -4.42 -5.09
N GLN A 11 -2.41 -3.92 -4.49
CA GLN A 11 -2.36 -3.27 -3.18
C GLN A 11 -3.40 -3.85 -2.23
N ASP A 12 -3.07 -3.79 -0.94
CA ASP A 12 -3.96 -4.13 0.17
C ASP A 12 -3.38 -3.63 1.50
N ASP A 13 -4.22 -3.46 2.51
CA ASP A 13 -3.80 -3.19 3.88
C ASP A 13 -3.43 -4.49 4.61
N LYS A 14 -2.24 -4.50 5.22
CA LYS A 14 -1.79 -5.62 6.01
C LYS A 14 -2.48 -5.67 7.38
N ALA A 15 -2.51 -6.87 7.96
CA ALA A 15 -2.86 -7.05 9.37
C ALA A 15 -2.13 -6.05 10.27
N ARG A 16 -2.91 -5.39 11.14
CA ARG A 16 -2.41 -4.37 12.07
C ARG A 16 -1.37 -4.97 13.02
N VAL A 17 -0.27 -4.25 13.23
CA VAL A 17 0.85 -4.69 14.07
C VAL A 17 0.74 -4.02 15.45
N PRO A 18 0.47 -4.76 16.54
CA PRO A 18 0.37 -4.17 17.87
C PRO A 18 1.73 -3.73 18.42
N LEU A 19 1.72 -2.70 19.27
CA LEU A 19 2.87 -2.28 20.06
C LEU A 19 2.81 -2.89 21.46
N GLY A 20 3.96 -3.21 22.05
CA GLY A 20 4.07 -3.86 23.37
C GLY A 20 3.60 -5.32 23.42
N LEU A 21 3.17 -5.88 22.29
CA LEU A 21 2.72 -7.27 22.15
C LEU A 21 3.45 -7.93 20.98
N PRO A 22 3.45 -9.28 20.92
CA PRO A 22 3.98 -10.00 19.76
C PRO A 22 3.33 -9.52 18.46
N ALA A 23 4.15 -9.07 17.50
CA ALA A 23 3.72 -8.52 16.22
C ALA A 23 3.01 -9.55 15.33
N ALA A 24 3.35 -10.84 15.46
CA ALA A 24 2.66 -11.95 14.83
C ALA A 24 2.31 -13.04 15.86
N GLN A 25 1.03 -13.42 15.93
CA GLN A 25 0.51 -14.34 16.96
C GLN A 25 0.69 -15.84 16.65
N LYS A 26 0.99 -16.21 15.39
CA LYS A 26 1.21 -17.62 15.02
C LYS A 26 2.70 -17.97 15.05
N GLN A 27 3.14 -18.58 16.14
CA GLN A 27 4.36 -19.39 16.17
C GLN A 27 4.25 -20.47 15.07
N THR A 28 5.17 -20.45 14.11
CA THR A 28 5.44 -21.64 13.31
C THR A 28 6.26 -22.60 14.16
N ARG A 29 5.93 -23.91 14.12
CA ARG A 29 6.74 -24.93 14.80
C ARG A 29 8.12 -24.97 14.13
N VAL A 30 9.19 -24.59 14.84
CA VAL A 30 10.47 -25.33 14.97
C VAL A 30 11.48 -24.58 15.86
N ALA A 31 12.06 -25.36 16.78
CA ALA A 31 13.35 -25.27 17.49
C ALA A 31 13.68 -24.05 18.37
N MET A 32 13.57 -24.29 19.68
CA MET A 32 14.28 -23.56 20.73
C MET A 32 15.80 -23.68 20.55
N HIS A 33 16.48 -22.59 20.23
CA HIS A 33 17.79 -22.21 20.80
C HIS A 33 18.22 -20.84 20.29
N VAL A 34 17.67 -19.78 20.89
CA VAL A 34 18.31 -18.47 20.90
C VAL A 34 18.13 -17.98 22.33
N GLN A 35 19.20 -17.52 22.98
CA GLN A 35 19.13 -16.84 24.27
C GLN A 35 18.34 -15.53 24.10
N TYR A 36 17.02 -15.63 24.02
CA TYR A 36 16.16 -14.50 24.28
C TYR A 36 16.23 -14.21 25.77
N ARG A 37 16.48 -12.95 26.14
CA ARG A 37 15.98 -12.44 27.41
C ARG A 37 14.46 -12.51 27.31
N ILE A 38 13.91 -13.64 27.72
CA ILE A 38 12.47 -13.83 27.88
C ILE A 38 12.08 -12.93 29.05
N SER A 39 11.66 -11.69 28.77
CA SER A 39 10.80 -10.98 29.71
C SER A 39 9.41 -11.60 29.54
N LEU A 40 9.10 -12.59 30.37
CA LEU A 40 7.71 -12.98 30.61
C LEU A 40 7.00 -11.72 31.13
N PRO A 41 5.97 -11.19 30.43
CA PRO A 41 5.14 -10.16 31.00
C PRO A 41 4.25 -10.85 32.03
N ASP A 42 4.73 -10.94 33.26
CA ASP A 42 3.88 -11.24 34.40
C ASP A 42 3.12 -9.95 34.70
N HIS A 43 1.79 -10.03 34.63
CA HIS A 43 0.80 -8.95 34.75
C HIS A 43 0.32 -8.32 33.41
N ASP A 44 -0.73 -8.95 32.89
CA ASP A 44 -1.66 -8.42 31.89
C ASP A 44 -2.02 -6.95 32.15
N TRP A 45 -1.49 -6.07 31.30
CA TRP A 45 -2.17 -4.82 30.99
C TRP A 45 -2.01 -4.52 29.51
N VAL A 46 -3.01 -4.93 28.73
CA VAL A 46 -3.03 -4.77 27.28
C VAL A 46 -2.98 -3.28 26.95
N VAL A 47 -1.83 -2.79 26.48
CA VAL A 47 -1.63 -1.45 25.91
C VAL A 47 -2.57 -1.33 24.69
N ALA A 48 -3.82 -0.95 24.96
CA ALA A 48 -5.00 -0.71 24.13
C ALA A 48 -5.08 -1.30 22.69
N ALA A 49 -6.31 -1.65 22.28
CA ALA A 49 -6.67 -1.97 20.90
C ALA A 49 -6.31 -0.88 19.84
N LYS A 50 -5.92 0.33 20.28
CA LYS A 50 -5.53 1.48 19.46
C LYS A 50 -4.01 1.67 19.30
N HIS A 51 -3.18 1.00 20.09
CA HIS A 51 -1.71 1.07 19.99
C HIS A 51 -1.19 0.08 18.96
N LYS A 52 -1.48 0.37 17.69
CA LYS A 52 -1.16 -0.50 16.56
C LYS A 52 -0.64 0.33 15.41
N LEU A 53 0.29 -0.22 14.64
CA LEU A 53 0.66 0.26 13.33
C LEU A 53 -0.27 -0.34 12.26
N ILE A 54 -0.57 0.44 11.23
CA ILE A 54 -1.36 0.03 10.07
C ILE A 54 -0.43 0.09 8.84
N PRO A 55 0.05 -1.07 8.37
CA PRO A 55 0.85 -1.12 7.15
C PRO A 55 -0.03 -1.27 5.91
N SER A 56 0.19 -0.43 4.90
CA SER A 56 -0.37 -0.60 3.55
C SER A 56 0.71 -1.18 2.63
N VAL A 57 0.40 -2.22 1.86
CA VAL A 57 1.39 -2.97 1.06
C VAL A 57 1.06 -2.84 -0.42
N TYR A 58 2.10 -2.55 -1.20
CA TYR A 58 2.04 -2.29 -2.63
C TYR A 58 3.02 -3.22 -3.34
N ALA A 59 2.49 -4.20 -4.07
CA ALA A 59 3.27 -5.18 -4.81
C ALA A 59 3.24 -4.85 -6.31
N SER A 60 4.38 -4.47 -6.88
CA SER A 60 4.49 -4.48 -8.33
C SER A 60 4.54 -5.92 -8.85
N CYS A 61 3.84 -6.17 -9.94
CA CYS A 61 3.72 -7.46 -10.57
C CYS A 61 4.34 -7.41 -11.97
N VAL A 62 5.53 -7.98 -12.10
CA VAL A 62 6.34 -7.94 -13.32
C VAL A 62 5.79 -8.90 -14.37
N ALA A 63 5.64 -8.39 -15.59
CA ALA A 63 5.30 -9.21 -16.74
C ALA A 63 6.50 -10.05 -17.20
N SER A 64 6.22 -11.32 -17.50
CA SER A 64 7.18 -12.24 -18.12
C SER A 64 7.46 -11.87 -19.59
N ALA A 65 8.53 -12.44 -20.15
CA ALA A 65 8.94 -12.19 -21.54
C ALA A 65 7.88 -12.66 -22.56
N ASP A 66 7.07 -13.68 -22.22
CA ASP A 66 5.92 -14.16 -23.00
C ASP A 66 4.63 -13.34 -22.75
N GLY A 67 4.72 -12.24 -22.00
CA GLY A 67 3.63 -11.32 -21.74
C GLY A 67 2.58 -11.79 -20.75
N LYS A 68 2.85 -12.87 -20.01
CA LYS A 68 2.02 -13.25 -18.87
C LYS A 68 2.37 -12.38 -17.67
N MET A 69 1.37 -11.81 -17.01
CA MET A 69 1.58 -11.07 -15.78
C MET A 69 2.01 -12.04 -14.67
N GLY A 70 3.20 -11.80 -14.11
CA GLY A 70 3.68 -12.53 -12.95
C GLY A 70 3.09 -12.00 -11.64
N VAL A 71 3.52 -12.60 -10.53
CA VAL A 71 3.18 -12.15 -9.17
C VAL A 71 4.41 -11.64 -8.41
N ASN A 72 5.55 -11.50 -9.09
CA ASN A 72 6.84 -11.13 -8.50
C ASN A 72 7.22 -9.72 -8.94
N GLY A 73 7.91 -8.96 -8.08
CA GLY A 73 8.29 -7.57 -8.30
C GLY A 73 8.56 -6.85 -6.97
N PRO A 74 9.10 -5.62 -7.03
CA PRO A 74 9.39 -4.82 -5.84
C PRO A 74 8.14 -4.61 -5.00
N THR A 75 8.35 -4.54 -3.69
CA THR A 75 7.27 -4.37 -2.72
C THR A 75 7.54 -3.13 -1.90
N TYR A 76 6.54 -2.26 -1.78
CA TYR A 76 6.59 -1.09 -0.92
C TYR A 76 5.59 -1.26 0.24
N CYS A 77 5.99 -0.83 1.43
CA CYS A 77 5.19 -0.91 2.65
C CYS A 77 5.15 0.47 3.33
N ALA A 78 3.99 1.11 3.31
CA ALA A 78 3.75 2.35 4.04
C ALA A 78 3.25 2.04 5.45
N VAL A 79 4.05 2.36 6.48
CA VAL A 79 3.69 2.09 7.88
C VAL A 79 3.10 3.35 8.51
N ARG A 80 1.86 3.29 8.98
CA ARG A 80 1.17 4.41 9.62
C ARG A 80 0.83 4.12 11.08
N SER A 81 0.70 5.16 11.89
CA SER A 81 0.10 5.03 13.22
C SER A 81 -1.40 4.75 13.09
N GLY A 82 -1.90 3.68 13.69
CA GLY A 82 -3.33 3.39 13.72
C GLY A 82 -4.16 4.29 14.63
N LYS A 83 -3.51 5.19 15.38
CA LYS A 83 -4.17 6.17 16.24
C LYS A 83 -4.16 7.58 15.65
N HIS A 84 -3.03 7.98 15.07
CA HIS A 84 -2.82 9.35 14.59
C HIS A 84 -3.00 9.49 13.08
N ASP A 85 -3.09 8.38 12.36
CA ASP A 85 -3.31 8.39 10.91
C ASP A 85 -4.32 7.29 10.51
N HIS A 86 -4.87 7.44 9.32
CA HIS A 86 -5.85 6.52 8.74
C HIS A 86 -5.43 6.14 7.31
N SER A 87 -5.61 4.86 6.99
CA SER A 87 -5.60 4.37 5.61
C SER A 87 -6.93 4.77 4.95
N GLY A 88 -6.85 5.22 3.70
CA GLY A 88 -7.92 5.91 2.98
C GLY A 88 -7.47 6.28 1.56
N ALA A 89 -8.41 6.64 0.69
CA ALA A 89 -8.13 6.92 -0.72
C ALA A 89 -7.05 8.01 -0.95
N ASP A 90 -7.00 9.04 -0.11
CA ASP A 90 -5.99 10.10 -0.12
C ASP A 90 -4.60 9.59 0.30
N SER A 91 -4.54 8.70 1.29
CA SER A 91 -3.29 8.05 1.70
C SER A 91 -2.76 7.07 0.64
N HIS A 92 -3.66 6.33 -0.04
CA HIS A 92 -3.24 5.46 -1.13
C HIS A 92 -2.78 6.26 -2.36
N LEU A 93 -3.38 7.43 -2.62
CA LEU A 93 -2.89 8.36 -3.64
C LEU A 93 -1.50 8.91 -3.29
N TYR A 94 -1.29 9.32 -2.03
CA TYR A 94 0.02 9.73 -1.53
C TYR A 94 1.07 8.62 -1.75
N ASP A 95 0.73 7.38 -1.41
CA ASP A 95 1.62 6.24 -1.59
C ASP A 95 1.89 5.94 -3.06
N PHE A 96 0.90 6.09 -3.95
CA PHE A 96 1.12 5.93 -5.39
C PHE A 96 2.13 6.95 -5.93
N HIS A 97 2.04 8.22 -5.49
CA HIS A 97 3.06 9.21 -5.83
C HIS A 97 4.43 8.80 -5.31
N ARG A 98 4.49 8.27 -4.08
CA ARG A 98 5.74 7.76 -3.51
C ARG A 98 6.31 6.61 -4.34
N LEU A 99 5.50 5.67 -4.83
CA LEU A 99 5.93 4.59 -5.73
C LEU A 99 6.59 5.15 -7.00
N PHE A 100 6.05 6.23 -7.55
CA PHE A 100 6.61 6.87 -8.74
C PHE A 100 8.01 7.46 -8.48
N ASP A 101 8.30 7.87 -7.26
CA ASP A 101 9.59 8.46 -6.87
C ASP A 101 10.64 7.43 -6.45
N LEU A 102 10.25 6.18 -6.20
CA LEU A 102 11.17 5.11 -5.80
C LEU A 102 11.97 4.56 -6.98
N GLU A 103 13.29 4.47 -6.84
CA GLU A 103 14.19 3.94 -7.88
C GLU A 103 13.88 2.46 -8.17
N GLU A 104 13.56 1.70 -7.14
CA GLU A 104 13.24 0.27 -7.22
C GLU A 104 11.98 0.01 -8.05
N PHE A 105 11.08 1.00 -8.16
CA PHE A 105 9.87 0.92 -8.97
C PHE A 105 10.06 1.50 -10.38
N SER A 106 11.12 2.28 -10.62
CA SER A 106 11.34 3.06 -11.83
C SER A 106 11.20 2.23 -13.11
N THR A 107 11.91 1.10 -13.21
CA THR A 107 11.89 0.23 -14.41
C THR A 107 10.51 -0.42 -14.68
N TYR A 108 9.70 -0.58 -13.63
CA TYR A 108 8.40 -1.26 -13.71
C TYR A 108 7.26 -0.29 -13.96
N MET A 109 7.33 0.91 -13.37
CA MET A 109 6.30 1.93 -13.44
C MET A 109 6.51 2.92 -14.58
N LYS A 110 7.77 3.20 -14.95
CA LYS A 110 8.11 4.20 -15.97
C LYS A 110 8.49 3.57 -17.30
N ASP A 111 8.28 4.32 -18.37
CA ASP A 111 8.77 3.99 -19.71
C ASP A 111 10.21 4.49 -19.93
N GLU A 112 10.71 4.35 -21.16
CA GLU A 112 12.10 4.68 -21.51
C GLU A 112 12.43 6.18 -21.40
N ILE A 113 11.41 7.05 -21.37
CA ILE A 113 11.56 8.50 -21.20
C ILE A 113 11.27 8.96 -19.75
N GLY A 114 10.99 8.02 -18.84
CA GLY A 114 10.73 8.30 -17.43
C GLY A 114 9.30 8.70 -17.10
N GLU A 115 8.36 8.60 -18.05
CA GLU A 115 6.94 8.85 -17.81
C GLU A 115 6.24 7.59 -17.28
N LEU A 116 5.12 7.74 -16.56
CA LEU A 116 4.30 6.59 -16.15
C LEU A 116 3.93 5.77 -17.38
N LYS A 117 4.03 4.44 -17.31
CA LYS A 117 3.64 3.56 -18.40
C LYS A 117 2.19 3.83 -18.84
N PRO A 118 1.89 3.72 -20.14
CA PRO A 118 0.61 4.17 -20.69
C PRO A 118 -0.57 3.34 -20.22
N ILE A 119 -0.36 2.09 -19.79
CA ILE A 119 -1.44 1.25 -19.24
C ILE A 119 -1.10 0.93 -17.79
N VAL A 120 -2.00 1.31 -16.89
CA VAL A 120 -1.89 1.00 -15.46
C VAL A 120 -2.98 0.01 -15.09
N LEU A 121 -2.58 -1.14 -14.58
CA LEU A 121 -3.47 -2.16 -14.03
C LEU A 121 -3.30 -2.17 -12.52
N VAL A 122 -4.42 -2.19 -11.79
CA VAL A 122 -4.43 -2.21 -10.34
C VAL A 122 -5.40 -3.28 -9.86
N THR A 123 -4.95 -4.16 -8.97
CA THR A 123 -5.84 -5.06 -8.23
C THR A 123 -5.89 -4.67 -6.76
N VAL A 124 -7.10 -4.62 -6.23
CA VAL A 124 -7.39 -4.26 -4.83
C VAL A 124 -8.33 -5.30 -4.21
N ASP A 125 -8.33 -5.42 -2.87
CA ASP A 125 -9.23 -6.37 -2.20
C ASP A 125 -10.70 -5.93 -2.30
N GLY A 126 -10.93 -4.62 -2.37
CA GLY A 126 -12.27 -4.04 -2.53
C GLY A 126 -12.95 -3.65 -1.23
N GLY A 127 -12.17 -3.47 -0.16
CA GLY A 127 -12.60 -2.79 1.07
C GLY A 127 -13.01 -1.33 0.82
N PRO A 128 -13.71 -0.68 1.78
CA PRO A 128 -14.26 0.67 1.60
C PRO A 128 -13.27 1.73 1.10
N ASP A 129 -12.02 1.63 1.51
CA ASP A 129 -10.98 2.62 1.23
C ASP A 129 -10.30 2.43 -0.14
N GLU A 130 -10.45 1.24 -0.74
CA GLU A 130 -9.84 0.88 -2.02
C GLU A 130 -10.85 0.59 -3.13
N ASN A 131 -12.12 0.38 -2.76
CA ASN A 131 -13.12 -0.04 -3.72
C ASN A 131 -13.43 1.12 -4.69
N PRO A 132 -13.27 0.90 -5.99
CA PRO A 132 -13.45 1.93 -7.00
C PRO A 132 -14.89 2.45 -7.07
N ARG A 133 -15.88 1.76 -6.48
CA ARG A 133 -17.27 2.23 -6.38
C ARG A 133 -17.39 3.52 -5.58
N TYR A 134 -16.49 3.77 -4.62
CA TYR A 134 -16.63 4.92 -3.74
C TYR A 134 -16.09 6.21 -4.38
N PRO A 135 -16.80 7.36 -4.23
CA PRO A 135 -16.41 8.62 -4.87
C PRO A 135 -14.99 9.11 -4.52
N LYS A 136 -14.52 8.85 -3.29
CA LYS A 136 -13.16 9.23 -2.87
C LYS A 136 -12.09 8.46 -3.65
N THR A 137 -12.27 7.16 -3.80
CA THR A 137 -11.36 6.30 -4.56
C THR A 137 -11.39 6.64 -6.05
N LEU A 138 -12.56 6.93 -6.60
CA LEU A 138 -12.68 7.44 -7.96
C LEU A 138 -11.88 8.74 -8.14
N SER A 139 -12.06 9.71 -7.24
CA SER A 139 -11.34 10.99 -7.28
C SER A 139 -9.83 10.83 -7.19
N ALA A 140 -9.36 9.87 -6.39
CA ALA A 140 -7.94 9.53 -6.30
C ALA A 140 -7.37 9.02 -7.63
N TRP A 141 -8.04 8.06 -8.27
CA TRP A 141 -7.60 7.51 -9.56
C TRP A 141 -7.72 8.52 -10.71
N ILE A 142 -8.71 9.40 -10.69
CA ILE A 142 -8.77 10.52 -11.64
C ILE A 142 -7.57 11.44 -11.45
N SER A 143 -7.18 11.73 -10.21
CA SER A 143 -6.00 12.57 -9.93
C SER A 143 -4.72 11.94 -10.50
N VAL A 144 -4.56 10.61 -10.37
CA VAL A 144 -3.47 9.86 -11.03
C VAL A 144 -3.55 10.01 -12.55
N PHE A 145 -4.73 9.82 -13.14
CA PHE A 145 -4.93 9.90 -14.59
C PHE A 145 -4.56 11.27 -15.15
N VAL A 146 -4.99 12.33 -14.49
CA VAL A 146 -4.75 13.71 -14.92
C VAL A 146 -3.28 14.11 -14.76
N GLN A 147 -2.66 13.71 -13.64
CA GLN A 147 -1.28 14.07 -13.34
C GLN A 147 -0.28 13.31 -14.23
N TYR A 148 -0.47 12.01 -14.42
CA TYR A 148 0.51 11.15 -15.09
C TYR A 148 0.16 10.84 -16.55
N LYS A 149 -1.02 11.24 -17.01
CA LYS A 149 -1.49 11.10 -18.39
C LYS A 149 -1.25 9.69 -19.00
N PRO A 150 -1.57 8.58 -18.30
CA PRO A 150 -1.60 7.28 -18.94
C PRO A 150 -2.67 7.28 -20.05
N ASP A 151 -2.58 6.33 -20.95
CA ASP A 151 -3.67 6.10 -21.90
C ASP A 151 -4.89 5.49 -21.20
N MET A 152 -4.64 4.61 -20.23
CA MET A 152 -5.69 3.88 -19.53
C MET A 152 -5.25 3.45 -18.13
N ILE A 153 -6.15 3.59 -17.16
CA ILE A 153 -6.06 2.99 -15.83
C ILE A 153 -7.23 2.02 -15.68
N ILE A 154 -6.95 0.79 -15.24
CA ILE A 154 -7.95 -0.20 -14.87
C ILE A 154 -7.69 -0.61 -13.42
N VAL A 155 -8.72 -0.44 -12.59
CA VAL A 155 -8.72 -0.85 -11.18
C VAL A 155 -9.77 -1.93 -11.02
N ALA A 156 -9.33 -3.17 -10.79
CA ALA A 156 -10.19 -4.32 -10.60
C ALA A 156 -10.22 -4.72 -9.12
N THR A 157 -11.41 -4.98 -8.60
CA THR A 157 -11.56 -5.56 -7.26
C THR A 157 -11.73 -7.07 -7.36
N HIS A 158 -11.21 -7.77 -6.37
CA HIS A 158 -11.52 -9.18 -6.22
C HIS A 158 -12.98 -9.37 -5.80
N ALA A 159 -13.59 -10.46 -6.27
CA ALA A 159 -14.93 -10.84 -5.83
C ALA A 159 -14.89 -11.27 -4.33
N PRO A 160 -16.01 -11.14 -3.60
CA PRO A 160 -16.07 -11.57 -2.20
C PRO A 160 -15.58 -13.01 -2.01
N GLY A 161 -14.67 -13.22 -1.07
CA GLY A 161 -14.08 -14.54 -0.79
C GLY A 161 -12.96 -14.97 -1.75
N GLN A 162 -12.58 -14.12 -2.71
CA GLN A 162 -11.44 -14.35 -3.62
C GLN A 162 -10.19 -13.53 -3.24
N SER A 163 -10.21 -12.83 -2.11
CA SER A 163 -9.12 -11.98 -1.61
C SER A 163 -7.79 -12.73 -1.51
N ALA A 164 -7.82 -13.99 -1.09
CA ALA A 164 -6.64 -14.86 -0.99
C ALA A 164 -5.87 -15.08 -2.31
N TYR A 165 -6.49 -14.76 -3.46
CA TYR A 165 -5.84 -14.84 -4.77
C TYR A 165 -5.22 -13.51 -5.22
N ASN A 166 -5.36 -12.43 -4.44
CA ASN A 166 -4.71 -11.16 -4.73
C ASN A 166 -3.18 -11.35 -4.73
N ALA A 167 -2.49 -10.74 -5.69
CA ALA A 167 -1.06 -10.97 -5.85
C ALA A 167 -0.27 -10.47 -4.62
N VAL A 168 -0.73 -9.39 -3.99
CA VAL A 168 -0.17 -8.82 -2.76
C VAL A 168 -0.28 -9.77 -1.56
N GLU A 169 -1.26 -10.67 -1.50
CA GLU A 169 -1.37 -11.65 -0.40
C GLU A 169 -0.15 -12.58 -0.34
N ARG A 170 0.49 -12.83 -1.48
CA ARG A 170 1.75 -13.59 -1.54
C ARG A 170 2.93 -12.84 -0.92
N ARG A 171 2.85 -11.51 -0.78
CA ARG A 171 3.80 -10.69 -0.01
C ARG A 171 3.51 -10.69 1.47
N MET A 172 2.24 -10.85 1.85
CA MET A 172 1.84 -10.78 3.25
C MET A 172 2.48 -11.89 4.08
N ALA A 173 2.56 -13.12 3.57
CA ALA A 173 3.12 -14.24 4.33
C ALA A 173 4.62 -14.05 4.72
N PRO A 174 5.54 -13.72 3.79
CA PRO A 174 6.92 -13.38 4.15
C PRO A 174 7.03 -12.23 5.14
N LEU A 175 6.30 -11.12 4.91
CA LEU A 175 6.33 -9.94 5.78
C LEU A 175 5.87 -10.28 7.21
N SER A 176 4.84 -11.12 7.35
CA SER A 176 4.36 -11.59 8.67
C SER A 176 5.37 -12.53 9.33
N LYS A 177 6.02 -13.39 8.54
CA LYS A 177 7.02 -14.34 9.05
C LYS A 177 8.20 -13.59 9.70
N ALA A 178 8.67 -12.51 9.08
CA ALA A 178 9.75 -11.68 9.62
C ALA A 178 9.41 -11.06 10.99
N LEU A 179 8.13 -10.89 11.30
CA LEU A 179 7.66 -10.34 12.58
C LEU A 179 7.43 -11.40 13.66
N THR A 180 7.73 -12.67 13.38
CA THR A 180 7.53 -13.76 14.35
C THR A 180 8.48 -13.58 15.54
N GLY A 181 7.92 -13.43 16.73
CA GLY A 181 8.69 -13.22 17.97
C GLY A 181 9.21 -11.78 18.15
N VAL A 182 8.89 -10.86 17.25
CA VAL A 182 9.21 -9.44 17.38
C VAL A 182 8.18 -8.77 18.29
N ILE A 183 8.65 -7.97 19.24
CA ILE A 183 7.83 -7.06 20.05
C ILE A 183 8.34 -5.66 19.76
N LEU A 184 7.48 -4.82 19.17
CA LEU A 184 7.80 -3.41 18.96
C LEU A 184 7.50 -2.64 20.25
N PRO A 185 8.46 -1.88 20.80
CA PRO A 185 8.23 -1.11 22.02
C PRO A 185 7.20 0.00 21.77
N TYR A 186 6.37 0.29 22.79
CA TYR A 186 5.42 1.40 22.76
C TYR A 186 5.95 2.64 23.51
N ASP A 187 7.10 2.51 24.15
CA ASP A 187 7.67 3.41 25.16
C ASP A 187 9.19 3.61 24.97
N THR A 188 9.68 3.55 23.73
CA THR A 188 11.10 3.75 23.37
C THR A 188 11.74 4.97 24.06
N TYR A 189 10.99 6.06 24.21
CA TYR A 189 11.41 7.31 24.86
C TYR A 189 10.80 7.51 26.25
N GLY A 190 10.25 6.46 26.86
CA GLY A 190 9.49 6.49 28.10
C GLY A 190 7.99 6.36 27.88
N SER A 191 7.29 6.03 28.97
CA SER A 191 5.84 5.82 28.94
C SER A 191 5.09 7.13 28.77
N HIS A 192 4.28 7.21 27.72
CA HIS A 192 3.31 8.26 27.46
C HIS A 192 1.91 7.92 28.05
N LEU A 193 1.82 6.82 28.79
CA LEU A 193 0.58 6.27 29.33
C LEU A 193 0.54 6.40 30.86
N ASN A 194 -0.65 6.69 31.39
CA ASN A 194 -0.91 6.58 32.84
C ASN A 194 -1.17 5.12 33.26
N PRO A 195 -1.30 4.83 34.58
CA PRO A 195 -1.61 3.47 35.06
C PRO A 195 -2.93 2.87 34.54
N SER A 196 -3.81 3.69 33.94
CA SER A 196 -5.04 3.25 33.28
C SER A 196 -4.89 3.10 31.75
N HIS A 197 -3.67 3.11 31.22
CA HIS A 197 -3.34 3.02 29.78
C HIS A 197 -3.97 4.11 28.91
N LYS A 198 -4.25 5.27 29.49
CA LYS A 198 -4.64 6.46 28.74
C LYS A 198 -3.41 7.30 28.45
N THR A 199 -3.34 7.81 27.23
CA THR A 199 -2.34 8.78 26.80
C THR A 199 -2.44 10.02 27.69
N VAL A 200 -1.33 10.38 28.31
CA VAL A 200 -1.15 11.63 29.07
C VAL A 200 -0.21 12.60 28.38
N ASP A 201 0.62 12.11 27.45
CA ASP A 201 1.53 12.92 26.64
C ASP A 201 1.41 12.52 25.17
N GLU A 202 0.66 13.31 24.40
CA GLU A 202 0.43 13.07 22.97
C GLU A 202 1.70 13.29 22.12
N ALA A 203 2.57 14.23 22.53
CA ALA A 203 3.80 14.50 21.80
C ALA A 203 4.81 13.36 21.98
N LEU A 204 4.92 12.81 23.19
CA LEU A 204 5.73 11.63 23.47
C LEU A 204 5.14 10.38 22.82
N GLU A 205 3.81 10.25 22.78
CA GLU A 205 3.12 9.17 22.06
C GLU A 205 3.51 9.17 20.58
N LEU A 206 3.45 10.32 19.90
CA LEU A 206 3.82 10.43 18.49
C LEU A 206 5.28 10.02 18.23
N LYS A 207 6.20 10.45 19.11
CA LYS A 207 7.62 10.05 19.04
C LYS A 207 7.80 8.54 19.20
N ASN A 208 7.08 7.93 20.14
CA ASN A 208 7.12 6.49 20.35
C ASN A 208 6.54 5.70 19.15
N PHE A 209 5.43 6.17 18.57
CA PHE A 209 4.88 5.57 17.34
C PHE A 209 5.85 5.67 16.17
N THR A 210 6.54 6.81 16.04
CA THR A 210 7.55 7.03 14.99
C THR A 210 8.68 6.03 15.14
N ALA A 211 9.27 5.91 16.34
CA ALA A 211 10.34 4.94 16.59
C ALA A 211 9.90 3.49 16.35
N ALA A 212 8.69 3.11 16.78
CA ALA A 212 8.17 1.77 16.54
C ALA A 212 7.92 1.49 15.06
N GLY A 213 7.41 2.49 14.32
CA GLY A 213 7.18 2.40 12.89
C GLY A 213 8.46 2.35 12.07
N GLU A 214 9.47 3.13 12.44
CA GLU A 214 10.82 3.08 11.86
C GLU A 214 11.48 1.72 12.12
N SER A 215 11.38 1.20 13.34
CA SER A 215 11.89 -0.14 13.68
C SER A 215 11.23 -1.24 12.84
N LEU A 216 9.91 -1.14 12.62
CA LEU A 216 9.18 -2.06 11.73
C LEU A 216 9.66 -1.93 10.28
N ALA A 217 9.85 -0.70 9.81
CA ALA A 217 10.33 -0.42 8.46
C ALA A 217 11.74 -0.97 8.24
N GLU A 218 12.65 -0.80 9.21
CA GLU A 218 14.00 -1.36 9.17
C GLU A 218 14.00 -2.89 8.99
N ILE A 219 13.20 -3.61 9.80
CA ILE A 219 13.06 -5.07 9.69
C ILE A 219 12.66 -5.48 8.27
N TRP A 220 11.72 -4.75 7.66
CA TRP A 220 11.25 -5.06 6.31
C TRP A 220 12.22 -4.61 5.22
N ASN A 221 12.97 -3.53 5.42
CA ASN A 221 14.00 -3.06 4.47
C ASN A 221 15.16 -4.06 4.31
N GLU A 222 15.43 -4.88 5.33
CA GLU A 222 16.42 -5.96 5.24
C GLU A 222 15.93 -7.16 4.41
N MET A 223 14.65 -7.20 4.04
CA MET A 223 14.05 -8.32 3.35
C MET A 223 14.17 -8.21 1.83
N SER A 224 14.24 -9.37 1.19
CA SER A 224 13.92 -9.52 -0.23
C SER A 224 12.87 -10.62 -0.42
N ILE A 225 11.91 -10.39 -1.32
CA ILE A 225 10.85 -11.35 -1.65
C ILE A 225 10.99 -11.71 -3.12
N ALA A 226 11.24 -13.00 -3.40
CA ALA A 226 11.48 -13.50 -4.76
C ALA A 226 12.60 -12.74 -5.50
N ASN A 227 13.68 -12.39 -4.79
CA ASN A 227 14.82 -11.60 -5.26
C ASN A 227 14.51 -10.13 -5.61
N TYR A 228 13.37 -9.61 -5.18
CA TYR A 228 13.06 -8.19 -5.27
C TYR A 228 13.16 -7.53 -3.89
N PRO A 229 13.64 -6.28 -3.81
CA PRO A 229 13.74 -5.57 -2.55
C PRO A 229 12.35 -5.29 -1.97
N VAL A 230 12.30 -5.22 -0.64
CA VAL A 230 11.19 -4.65 0.11
C VAL A 230 11.60 -3.27 0.59
N ILE A 231 10.79 -2.26 0.29
CA ILE A 231 11.00 -0.88 0.70
C ILE A 231 9.91 -0.55 1.71
N ALA A 232 10.27 -0.23 2.92
CA ALA A 232 9.35 0.13 3.98
C ALA A 232 9.75 1.48 4.58
N GLN A 233 8.75 2.29 4.91
CA GLN A 233 8.97 3.56 5.58
C GLN A 233 7.81 3.88 6.52
N PHE A 234 8.12 4.54 7.64
CA PHE A 234 7.09 5.15 8.47
C PHE A 234 6.61 6.45 7.83
N ILE A 235 5.29 6.60 7.74
CA ILE A 235 4.65 7.81 7.23
C ILE A 235 4.32 8.71 8.42
N SER A 236 4.96 9.87 8.47
CA SER A 236 4.68 10.88 9.49
C SER A 236 3.23 11.36 9.41
N THR A 237 2.64 11.67 10.56
CA THR A 237 1.31 12.28 10.66
C THR A 237 1.25 13.67 10.04
N ASP A 238 2.40 14.34 9.93
CA ASP A 238 2.52 15.66 9.30
C ASP A 238 2.61 15.56 7.77
N ALA A 239 2.66 14.35 7.21
CA ALA A 239 2.67 14.15 5.77
C ALA A 239 1.40 14.74 5.16
N LYS A 240 1.57 15.74 4.30
CA LYS A 240 0.46 16.41 3.61
C LYS A 240 -0.12 15.45 2.57
N LYS A 241 -1.24 14.83 2.91
CA LYS A 241 -1.99 14.00 1.97
C LYS A 241 -2.58 14.87 0.85
N PRO A 242 -2.63 14.37 -0.39
CA PRO A 242 -3.24 15.07 -1.50
C PRO A 242 -4.73 15.36 -1.22
N VAL A 243 -5.18 16.55 -1.60
CA VAL A 243 -6.59 16.91 -1.54
C VAL A 243 -7.30 16.25 -2.71
N LEU A 244 -8.28 15.39 -2.42
CA LEU A 244 -9.12 14.79 -3.45
C LEU A 244 -10.02 15.85 -4.06
N THR A 245 -9.87 16.07 -5.36
CA THR A 245 -10.64 17.07 -6.10
C THR A 245 -11.93 16.45 -6.62
N GLU A 246 -13.04 17.19 -6.55
CA GLU A 246 -14.29 16.81 -7.20
C GLU A 246 -14.22 17.09 -8.71
N TRP A 247 -14.72 16.16 -9.51
CA TRP A 247 -14.68 16.24 -10.96
C TRP A 247 -16.07 16.45 -11.54
N SER A 248 -16.16 17.18 -12.65
CA SER A 248 -17.44 17.43 -13.30
C SER A 248 -18.06 16.13 -13.83
N GLU A 249 -19.39 16.04 -13.76
CA GLU A 249 -20.12 14.89 -14.29
C GLU A 249 -19.81 14.66 -15.78
N GLN A 250 -19.64 15.73 -16.55
CA GLN A 250 -19.25 15.66 -17.95
C GLN A 250 -17.90 14.95 -18.13
N TRP A 251 -16.89 15.36 -17.35
CA TRP A 251 -15.57 14.75 -17.44
C TRP A 251 -15.63 13.26 -17.07
N ILE A 252 -16.38 12.92 -16.02
CA ILE A 252 -16.58 11.53 -15.59
C ILE A 252 -17.25 10.73 -16.71
N ASN A 253 -18.32 11.22 -17.32
CA ASN A 253 -19.02 10.53 -18.41
C ASN A 253 -18.14 10.29 -19.64
N ASP A 254 -17.23 11.21 -19.94
CA ASP A 254 -16.36 11.13 -21.12
C ASP A 254 -15.16 10.16 -20.95
N HIS A 255 -14.75 9.88 -19.71
CA HIS A 255 -13.50 9.16 -19.42
C HIS A 255 -13.67 7.90 -18.57
N VAL A 256 -14.73 7.82 -17.77
CA VAL A 256 -14.89 6.81 -16.72
C VAL A 256 -15.93 5.78 -17.14
N LEU A 257 -15.53 4.51 -17.12
CA LEU A 257 -16.43 3.37 -17.13
C LEU A 257 -16.33 2.66 -15.78
N GLN A 258 -17.42 2.66 -15.02
CA GLN A 258 -17.46 2.08 -13.69
C GLN A 258 -18.49 0.96 -13.62
N THR A 259 -18.10 -0.14 -13.00
CA THR A 259 -18.94 -1.30 -12.69
C THR A 259 -18.79 -1.66 -11.22
N GLN A 260 -19.49 -2.70 -10.75
CA GLN A 260 -19.38 -3.16 -9.38
C GLN A 260 -17.96 -3.61 -8.98
N TYR A 261 -17.19 -4.16 -9.93
CA TYR A 261 -15.89 -4.79 -9.65
C TYR A 261 -14.74 -4.19 -10.45
N CYS A 262 -15.00 -3.16 -11.26
CA CYS A 262 -14.01 -2.58 -12.14
C CYS A 262 -14.27 -1.10 -12.36
N LEU A 263 -13.20 -0.32 -12.29
CA LEU A 263 -13.13 1.06 -12.76
C LEU A 263 -12.12 1.12 -13.89
N GLN A 264 -12.54 1.68 -15.01
CA GLN A 264 -11.68 2.03 -16.11
C GLN A 264 -11.72 3.55 -16.29
N ILE A 265 -10.55 4.16 -16.39
CA ILE A 265 -10.39 5.56 -16.79
C ILE A 265 -9.52 5.56 -18.03
N SER A 266 -10.01 6.12 -19.13
CA SER A 266 -9.30 6.10 -20.40
C SER A 266 -9.37 7.43 -21.14
N LYS A 267 -8.36 7.71 -21.96
CA LYS A 267 -8.36 8.90 -22.82
C LYS A 267 -9.58 8.91 -23.74
N CYS A 268 -10.22 10.08 -23.87
CA CYS A 268 -11.27 10.29 -24.86
C CYS A 268 -10.67 10.60 -26.25
N THR A 269 -11.53 10.59 -27.28
CA THR A 269 -11.14 10.90 -28.66
C THR A 269 -10.95 12.40 -28.92
N ASN A 270 -11.36 13.25 -27.99
CA ASN A 270 -11.27 14.69 -28.13
C ASN A 270 -9.83 15.18 -27.87
N VAL A 271 -9.15 15.61 -28.93
CA VAL A 271 -7.75 16.11 -28.88
C VAL A 271 -7.57 17.42 -28.11
N SER A 272 -8.65 18.18 -27.86
CA SER A 272 -8.57 19.35 -26.96
C SER A 272 -8.63 18.96 -25.48
N CYS A 273 -9.01 17.71 -25.18
CA CYS A 273 -9.11 17.18 -23.83
C CYS A 273 -7.95 16.23 -23.51
N CYS A 274 -7.66 15.27 -24.38
CA CYS A 274 -6.63 14.25 -24.17
C CYS A 274 -5.54 14.29 -25.25
N ASP A 275 -4.29 14.15 -24.80
CA ASP A 275 -3.13 13.94 -25.70
C ASP A 275 -3.28 12.63 -26.49
N LYS A 276 -2.64 12.54 -27.66
CA LYS A 276 -2.70 11.34 -28.51
C LYS A 276 -2.30 10.09 -27.70
N PRO A 277 -3.01 8.96 -27.84
CA PRO A 277 -2.63 7.70 -27.21
C PRO A 277 -1.19 7.28 -27.53
N ARG A 278 -0.46 6.84 -26.51
CA ARG A 278 0.89 6.24 -26.65
C ARG A 278 0.83 4.77 -27.08
N THR A 279 -0.34 4.13 -26.97
CA THR A 279 -0.58 2.72 -27.29
C THR A 279 -1.72 2.53 -28.30
N SER A 280 -1.75 1.36 -28.93
CA SER A 280 -2.83 0.93 -29.81
C SER A 280 -3.99 0.25 -29.04
N VAL A 281 -4.15 0.50 -27.74
CA VAL A 281 -5.23 -0.16 -26.96
C VAL A 281 -6.61 0.16 -27.51
N PHE A 282 -6.79 1.39 -27.99
CA PHE A 282 -8.04 1.90 -28.54
C PHE A 282 -8.39 1.35 -29.92
N SER A 283 -7.51 0.57 -30.56
CA SER A 283 -7.82 -0.08 -31.85
C SER A 283 -8.32 -1.53 -31.69
N ILE A 284 -8.44 -2.01 -30.46
CA ILE A 284 -8.82 -3.40 -30.11
C ILE A 284 -10.17 -3.43 -29.37
N LEU A 285 -10.61 -2.29 -28.82
CA LEU A 285 -11.92 -2.07 -28.22
C LEU A 285 -12.93 -1.63 -29.31
#